data_AF-A0A8K0CYL3-F1
#
_entry.id   AF-A0A8K0CYL3-F1
#
_cell.length_a   1.000
_cell.length_b   1.000
_cell.length_c   1.000
_cell.angle_alpha   90.00
_cell.angle_beta   90.00
_cell.angle_gamma   90.00
#
_symmetry.space_group_name_H-M   'P 1'
#
loop_
_entity.id
_entity.type
_entity.pdbx_description
1 polymer ?
#
loop_
_entity_poly.entity_id
_entity_poly.type
_entity_poly.pdbx_seq_one_letter_code
_entity_poly.pdbx_strand_id
1 'polypeptide(L)'
;MTFYNYNIIPFFCSSVNFQQQIKHAVTFIGVLMQLSFYCIPANYIAREALAVADAIYFSDWYSQYYPFLRYPVCVMIQNAQQEITIKASGLINMNAATVLNVSYNFYYASTFSHRTHVQLVIRKVRK
;
A
#
# COMPACT_ATOMS: atom_id res chain seq x y z
N MET A 1 -1.50 17.65 -23.71
CA MET A 1 -1.17 16.74 -24.83
C MET A 1 0.02 15.90 -24.40
N THR A 2 -0.16 14.59 -24.46
CA THR A 2 0.57 13.52 -23.77
C THR A 2 2.01 13.31 -24.25
N PHE A 3 2.99 13.51 -23.37
CA PHE A 3 4.31 12.88 -23.50
C PHE A 3 4.37 11.65 -22.58
N TYR A 4 3.86 10.52 -23.08
CA TYR A 4 4.20 9.20 -22.59
C TYR A 4 5.68 8.95 -22.92
N ASN A 5 6.57 9.44 -22.07
CA ASN A 5 8.00 9.22 -22.23
C ASN A 5 8.34 7.86 -21.60
N TYR A 6 8.45 6.84 -22.45
CA TYR A 6 8.95 5.51 -22.14
C TYR A 6 10.42 5.58 -21.69
N ASN A 7 10.66 6.02 -20.45
CA ASN A 7 11.92 5.80 -19.75
C ASN A 7 11.77 4.70 -18.68
N ILE A 8 11.02 3.66 -19.05
CA ILE A 8 11.06 2.38 -18.35
C ILE A 8 12.23 1.64 -18.98
N ILE A 9 13.45 1.84 -18.45
CA ILE A 9 14.51 0.86 -18.20
C ILE A 9 15.73 1.67 -17.76
N PRO A 10 16.06 1.65 -16.46
CA PRO A 10 17.46 1.44 -16.14
C PRO A 10 17.57 0.43 -14.99
N PHE A 11 17.17 -0.82 -15.25
CA PHE A 11 17.59 -1.95 -14.39
C PHE A 11 18.56 -2.89 -15.11
N PHE A 12 18.51 -2.96 -16.45
CA PHE A 12 19.34 -3.89 -17.22
C PHE A 12 20.74 -3.37 -17.58
N CYS A 13 21.05 -2.09 -17.36
CA CYS A 13 22.28 -1.48 -17.87
C CYS A 13 23.28 -1.08 -16.77
N SER A 14 23.59 -1.99 -15.86
CA SER A 14 24.87 -1.96 -15.17
C SER A 14 25.40 -3.39 -15.04
N SER A 15 26.67 -3.59 -15.36
CA SER A 15 27.40 -4.87 -15.36
C SER A 15 27.62 -5.45 -13.95
N VAL A 16 26.71 -5.19 -13.01
CA VAL A 16 26.68 -5.87 -11.71
C VAL A 16 26.21 -7.31 -11.92
N ASN A 17 26.76 -8.22 -11.11
CA ASN A 17 26.53 -9.65 -11.20
C ASN A 17 25.04 -9.97 -11.38
N PHE A 18 24.68 -10.64 -12.50
CA PHE A 18 23.30 -11.04 -12.82
C PHE A 18 22.62 -11.78 -11.65
N GLN A 19 23.42 -12.53 -10.89
CA GLN A 19 23.03 -13.21 -9.65
C GLN A 19 22.49 -12.26 -8.57
N GLN A 20 23.08 -11.08 -8.37
CA GLN A 20 22.61 -10.11 -7.39
C GLN A 20 21.30 -9.46 -7.84
N GLN A 21 21.14 -9.17 -9.13
CA GLN A 21 19.90 -8.64 -9.68
C GLN A 21 18.73 -9.60 -9.47
N ILE A 22 18.92 -10.89 -9.75
CA ILE A 22 17.91 -11.93 -9.54
C ILE A 22 17.54 -12.02 -8.06
N LYS A 23 18.53 -12.07 -7.16
CA LYS A 23 18.28 -12.14 -5.70
C LYS A 23 17.41 -10.98 -5.22
N HIS A 24 17.74 -9.74 -5.60
CA HIS A 24 16.94 -8.58 -5.23
C HIS A 24 15.52 -8.62 -5.80
N ALA A 25 15.36 -9.03 -7.07
CA ALA A 25 14.04 -9.14 -7.69
C ALA A 25 13.16 -10.19 -6.99
N VAL A 26 13.72 -11.37 -6.69
CA VAL A 26 12.99 -12.45 -6.00
C VAL A 26 12.58 -12.03 -4.59
N THR A 27 13.50 -11.42 -3.81
CA THR A 27 13.16 -10.93 -2.47
C THR A 27 12.07 -9.85 -2.53
N PHE A 28 12.14 -8.93 -3.49
CA PHE A 28 11.13 -7.88 -3.64
C PHE A 28 9.75 -8.45 -3.97
N ILE A 29 9.67 -9.40 -4.91
CA ILE A 29 8.41 -10.08 -5.24
C ILE A 29 7.86 -10.83 -4.02
N GLY A 30 8.72 -11.51 -3.24
CA GLY A 30 8.32 -12.19 -2.01
C GLY A 30 7.69 -11.25 -0.98
N VAL A 31 8.29 -10.07 -0.78
CA VAL A 31 7.76 -9.05 0.15
C VAL A 31 6.42 -8.49 -0.36
N LEU A 32 6.29 -8.23 -1.67
CA LEU A 32 5.03 -7.77 -2.25
C LEU A 32 3.92 -8.82 -2.11
N MET A 33 4.25 -10.09 -2.30
CA MET A 33 3.32 -11.21 -2.13
C MET A 33 2.83 -11.27 -0.67
N GLN A 34 3.76 -11.25 0.30
CA GLN A 34 3.42 -11.22 1.73
C GLN A 34 2.51 -10.03 2.06
N LEU A 35 2.86 -8.82 1.60
CA LEU A 35 2.08 -7.62 1.87
C LEU A 35 0.68 -7.68 1.25
N SER A 36 0.54 -8.31 0.08
CA SER A 36 -0.75 -8.52 -0.59
C SER A 36 -1.64 -9.47 0.20
N PHE A 37 -1.09 -10.56 0.75
CA PHE A 37 -1.84 -11.49 1.62
C PHE A 37 -2.41 -10.79 2.86
N TYR A 38 -1.72 -9.81 3.43
CA TYR A 38 -2.24 -9.04 4.56
C TYR A 38 -3.21 -7.93 4.14
N CYS A 39 -2.92 -7.18 3.08
CA CYS A 39 -3.69 -6.00 2.71
C CYS A 39 -5.05 -6.31 2.06
N ILE A 40 -5.18 -7.43 1.34
CA ILE A 40 -6.45 -7.82 0.70
C ILE A 40 -7.56 -8.05 1.74
N PRO A 41 -7.42 -8.96 2.73
CA PRO A 41 -8.47 -9.19 3.72
C PRO A 41 -8.71 -7.96 4.60
N ALA A 42 -7.65 -7.20 4.93
CA ALA A 42 -7.77 -5.96 5.68
C ALA A 42 -8.69 -4.95 4.97
N ASN A 43 -8.49 -4.77 3.67
CA ASN A 43 -9.34 -3.89 2.85
C ASN A 43 -10.76 -4.42 2.69
N TYR A 44 -10.90 -5.73 2.52
CA TYR A 44 -12.20 -6.36 2.41
C TYR A 44 -13.02 -6.12 3.68
N ILE A 45 -12.47 -6.43 4.85
CA ILE A 45 -13.14 -6.22 6.15
C ILE A 45 -13.49 -4.75 6.36
N ALA A 46 -12.58 -3.83 6.03
CA ALA A 46 -12.85 -2.39 6.15
C ALA A 46 -14.03 -1.93 5.25
N ARG A 47 -14.12 -2.45 4.03
CA ARG A 47 -15.24 -2.16 3.11
C ARG A 47 -16.56 -2.76 3.57
N GLU A 48 -16.53 -4.02 4.00
CA GLU A 48 -17.73 -4.71 4.52
C GLU A 48 -18.24 -4.03 5.78
N ALA A 49 -17.36 -3.57 6.69
CA ALA A 49 -17.78 -2.85 7.90
C ALA A 49 -18.52 -1.54 7.57
N LEU A 50 -18.04 -0.78 6.57
CA LEU A 50 -18.72 0.42 6.09
C LEU A 50 -20.08 0.09 5.44
N ALA A 51 -20.14 -0.96 4.61
CA ALA A 51 -21.38 -1.39 3.97
C ALA A 51 -22.44 -1.83 5.00
N VAL A 52 -22.05 -2.52 6.07
CA VAL A 52 -22.94 -2.88 7.18
C VAL A 52 -23.44 -1.63 7.90
N ALA A 53 -22.57 -0.64 8.14
CA ALA A 53 -22.96 0.61 8.78
C ALA A 53 -23.99 1.40 7.94
N ASP A 54 -23.76 1.48 6.63
CA ASP A 54 -24.67 2.12 5.69
C ASP A 54 -26.02 1.39 5.67
N ALA A 55 -26.03 0.06 5.63
CA ALA A 55 -27.26 -0.72 5.66
C ALA A 55 -28.06 -0.51 6.96
N ILE A 56 -27.38 -0.43 8.12
CA ILE A 56 -28.02 -0.11 9.40
C ILE A 56 -28.53 1.34 9.40
N TYR A 57 -27.79 2.29 8.85
CA TYR A 57 -28.22 3.68 8.75
C TYR A 57 -29.51 3.81 7.92
N PHE A 58 -29.59 3.13 6.78
CA PHE A 58 -30.80 3.13 5.96
C PHE A 58 -31.94 2.24 6.48
N SER A 59 -31.72 1.51 7.58
CA SER A 59 -32.80 0.75 8.22
C SER A 59 -33.75 1.67 9.00
N ASP A 60 -35.03 1.32 9.08
CA ASP A 60 -36.06 2.07 9.82
C ASP A 60 -35.95 1.92 11.35
N TRP A 61 -34.74 1.95 11.90
CA TRP A 61 -34.47 1.81 13.34
C TRP A 61 -35.11 2.94 14.17
N TYR A 62 -35.39 4.09 13.54
CA TYR A 62 -36.11 5.22 14.13
C TYR A 62 -37.60 4.96 14.32
N SER A 63 -38.21 4.21 13.38
CA SER A 63 -39.65 3.94 13.32
C SER A 63 -40.07 2.77 14.19
N GLN A 64 -39.12 1.92 14.60
CA GLN A 64 -39.40 0.75 15.43
C GLN A 64 -39.66 1.14 16.90
N TYR A 65 -40.65 0.50 17.52
CA TYR A 65 -41.11 0.69 18.92
C TYR A 65 -40.09 0.21 19.98
N TYR A 66 -38.82 0.11 19.62
CA TYR A 66 -37.76 -0.44 20.47
C TYR A 66 -36.77 0.65 20.86
N PRO A 67 -37.07 1.45 21.90
CA PRO A 67 -36.17 2.52 22.35
C PRO A 67 -34.80 2.00 22.79
N PHE A 68 -34.69 0.72 23.17
CA PHE A 68 -33.43 0.09 23.55
C PHE A 68 -32.45 -0.12 22.38
N LEU A 69 -32.93 -0.13 21.14
CA LEU A 69 -32.10 -0.37 19.94
C LEU A 69 -31.36 0.89 19.46
N ARG A 70 -31.79 2.08 19.89
CA ARG A 70 -31.19 3.36 19.46
C ARG A 70 -29.72 3.51 19.89
N TYR A 71 -29.42 3.17 21.14
CA TYR A 71 -28.06 3.23 21.66
C TYR A 71 -27.08 2.28 20.97
N PRO A 72 -27.33 0.95 20.87
CA PRO A 72 -26.41 0.04 20.22
C PRO A 72 -26.25 0.32 18.72
N VAL A 73 -27.30 0.80 18.03
CA VAL A 73 -27.21 1.21 16.62
C VAL A 73 -26.28 2.40 16.44
N CYS A 74 -26.42 3.46 17.25
CA CYS A 74 -25.51 4.60 17.23
C CYS A 74 -24.06 4.17 17.48
N VAL A 75 -23.84 3.27 18.46
CA VAL A 75 -22.50 2.75 18.76
C VAL A 75 -21.94 1.93 17.58
N MET A 76 -22.74 1.06 16.95
CA MET A 76 -22.31 0.29 15.78
C MET A 76 -21.91 1.20 14.61
N ILE A 77 -22.73 2.21 14.28
CA ILE A 77 -22.44 3.17 13.22
C ILE A 77 -21.16 3.95 13.54
N GLN A 78 -21.00 4.42 14.78
CA GLN A 78 -19.81 5.15 15.20
C GLN A 78 -18.53 4.30 15.12
N ASN A 79 -18.59 3.02 15.50
CA ASN A 79 -17.45 2.12 15.43
C ASN A 79 -17.09 1.76 13.98
N ALA A 80 -18.07 1.65 13.09
CA ALA A 80 -17.83 1.33 11.69
C ALA A 80 -17.30 2.51 10.87
N GLN A 81 -17.55 3.76 11.32
CA GLN A 81 -16.95 4.96 10.74
C GLN A 81 -15.47 5.13 11.11
N GLN A 82 -14.99 4.50 12.19
CA GLN A 82 -13.56 4.46 12.46
C GLN A 82 -12.86 3.61 11.40
N GLU A 83 -11.91 4.22 10.69
CA GLU A 83 -11.10 3.50 9.72
C GLU A 83 -10.45 2.30 10.40
N ILE A 84 -10.90 1.09 10.04
CA ILE A 84 -10.27 -0.18 10.43
C ILE A 84 -8.94 -0.27 9.66
N THR A 85 -8.00 0.56 10.06
CA THR A 85 -6.63 0.52 9.56
C THR A 85 -5.90 -0.48 10.44
N ILE A 86 -5.64 -1.67 9.88
CA ILE A 86 -4.72 -2.60 10.51
C ILE A 86 -3.34 -1.92 10.48
N LYS A 87 -2.93 -1.36 11.61
CA LYS A 87 -1.65 -0.65 11.73
C LYS A 87 -0.56 -1.68 11.99
N ALA A 88 0.39 -1.80 11.06
CA ALA A 88 1.64 -2.49 11.33
C ALA A 88 2.42 -1.69 12.37
N SER A 89 2.58 -2.25 13.57
CA SER A 89 3.38 -1.65 14.65
C SER A 89 2.96 -0.21 15.05
N GLY A 90 1.73 0.21 14.75
CA GLY A 90 1.23 1.58 14.98
C GLY A 90 1.74 2.65 14.00
N LEU A 91 2.68 2.32 13.11
CA LEU A 91 3.38 3.29 12.25
C LEU A 91 2.88 3.28 10.81
N ILE A 92 2.48 2.13 10.28
CA ILE A 92 2.13 1.96 8.87
C ILE A 92 0.73 1.40 8.77
N ASN A 93 -0.18 2.15 8.14
CA ASN A 93 -1.49 1.63 7.77
C ASN A 93 -1.31 0.53 6.71
N MET A 94 -1.72 -0.71 6.99
CA MET A 94 -1.69 -1.78 6.00
C MET A 94 -2.91 -1.66 5.08
N ASN A 95 -2.74 -0.92 3.98
CA ASN A 95 -3.74 -0.76 2.94
C ASN A 95 -3.13 -1.16 1.58
N ALA A 96 -3.94 -1.44 0.56
CA ALA A 96 -3.52 -1.63 -0.82
C ALA A 96 -2.66 -0.45 -1.32
N ALA A 97 -2.93 0.77 -0.84
CA ALA A 97 -2.08 1.94 -1.09
C ALA A 97 -0.63 1.76 -0.59
N THR A 98 -0.43 1.00 0.49
CA THR A 98 0.89 0.72 1.07
C THR A 98 1.70 -0.19 0.17
N VAL A 99 1.07 -1.16 -0.49
CA VAL A 99 1.73 -2.00 -1.51
C VAL A 99 2.27 -1.13 -2.66
N LEU A 100 1.46 -0.18 -3.12
CA LEU A 100 1.86 0.78 -4.17
C LEU A 100 2.97 1.73 -3.70
N ASN A 101 2.90 2.21 -2.46
CA ASN A 101 3.94 3.06 -1.90
C ASN A 101 5.26 2.31 -1.76
N VAL A 102 5.25 1.05 -1.29
CA VAL A 102 6.46 0.22 -1.19
C VAL A 102 7.06 -0.02 -2.58
N SER A 103 6.23 -0.31 -3.58
CA SER A 103 6.73 -0.54 -4.95
C SER A 103 7.27 0.73 -5.60
N TYR A 104 6.60 1.87 -5.41
CA TYR A 104 7.08 3.18 -5.82
C TYR A 104 8.43 3.47 -5.16
N ASN A 105 8.51 3.45 -3.83
CA ASN A 105 9.75 3.75 -3.09
C ASN A 105 10.93 2.85 -3.53
N PHE A 106 10.67 1.58 -3.79
CA PHE A 106 11.68 0.66 -4.33
C PHE A 106 12.22 1.10 -5.69
N TYR A 107 11.35 1.56 -6.59
CA TYR A 107 11.76 2.09 -7.91
C TYR A 107 12.59 3.38 -7.80
N TYR A 108 12.23 4.29 -6.89
CA TYR A 108 13.03 5.50 -6.66
C TYR A 108 14.39 5.17 -6.06
N ALA A 109 14.44 4.22 -5.11
CA ALA A 109 15.68 3.78 -4.49
C ALA A 109 16.64 3.14 -5.52
N SER A 110 16.12 2.30 -6.42
CA SER A 110 16.95 1.68 -7.47
C SER A 110 17.51 2.71 -8.45
N THR A 111 16.70 3.67 -8.87
CA THR A 111 17.12 4.77 -9.76
C THR A 111 18.14 5.69 -9.08
N PHE A 112 17.94 6.01 -7.79
CA PHE A 112 18.87 6.81 -7.01
C PHE A 112 20.24 6.13 -6.86
N SER A 113 20.25 4.83 -6.56
CA SER A 113 21.47 4.02 -6.46
C SER A 113 22.27 4.00 -7.76
N HIS A 114 21.60 3.90 -8.92
CA HIS A 114 22.28 3.98 -10.21
C HIS A 114 22.93 5.36 -10.44
N ARG A 115 22.22 6.45 -10.11
CA ARG A 115 22.75 7.82 -10.26
C ARG A 115 23.99 8.08 -9.41
N THR A 116 24.03 7.61 -8.17
CA THR A 116 25.21 7.80 -7.30
C THR A 116 26.41 7.04 -7.82
N HIS A 117 26.22 5.81 -8.32
CA HIS A 117 27.31 5.01 -8.90
C HIS A 117 27.92 5.71 -10.13
N VAL A 118 27.10 6.26 -11.03
CA VAL A 118 27.58 7.01 -12.20
C VAL A 118 28.36 8.26 -11.79
N GLN A 119 27.86 9.03 -10.81
CA GLN A 119 28.55 10.23 -10.32
C GLN A 119 29.90 9.92 -9.68
N LEU A 120 30.02 8.79 -8.96
CA LEU A 120 31.28 8.33 -8.39
C LEU A 120 32.29 7.93 -9.48
N VAL A 121 31.85 7.23 -10.54
CA VAL A 121 32.71 6.88 -11.68
C VAL A 121 33.19 8.14 -12.40
N ILE A 122 32.30 9.10 -12.69
CA ILE A 122 32.68 10.38 -13.32
C ILE A 122 33.69 11.15 -12.46
N ARG A 123 33.48 11.20 -11.14
CA ARG A 123 34.44 11.82 -10.20
C ARG A 123 35.80 11.12 -10.19
N LYS A 124 35.84 9.80 -10.40
CA LYS A 124 37.07 9.01 -10.44
C LYS A 124 37.84 9.17 -11.77
N VAL A 125 37.13 9.36 -12.89
CA VAL A 125 37.75 9.65 -14.21
C VAL A 125 38.26 11.09 -14.30
N ARG A 126 37.68 12.02 -13.53
CA ARG A 126 38.11 13.43 -13.49
C ARG A 126 39.38 13.67 -12.66
N LYS A 127 39.79 12.71 -11.83
CA LYS A 127 41.04 12.77 -11.04
C LYS A 127 42.14 12.04 -11.78
#